data_AF-A0A4R3J6Y3-F1
#
_entry.id   AF-A0A4R3J6Y3-F1
#
_cell.length_a   1.000
_cell.length_b   1.000
_cell.length_c   1.000
_cell.angle_alpha   90.00
_cell.angle_beta   90.00
_cell.angle_gamma   90.00
#
_symmetry.space_group_name_H-M   'P 1'
#
loop_
_entity.id
_entity.type
_entity.pdbx_description
1 polymer ?
#
loop_
_entity_poly.entity_id
_entity_poly.type
_entity_poly.pdbx_seq_one_letter_code
_entity_poly.pdbx_strand_id
1 'polypeptide(L)'
;MNFRRATMADADLLFAWRNDAHTRAMSHDGREIAFSDHLAWLDKSLTDARRDLFVCQGDAAAPIGVIRRDDEGALSVLSWTLNPDYRGRGLGKAMLWSFVTRYPGRYRAEVKASNVASQKMCVHAGFRLGEEKGGIFHFYREAPRPPK
;
A
#
# COMPACT_ATOMS: atom_id res chain seq x y z
N MET A 1 11.40 7.18 -8.81
CA MET A 1 10.48 6.04 -8.60
C MET A 1 9.42 6.07 -9.68
N ASN A 2 9.08 4.91 -10.24
CA ASN A 2 7.99 4.76 -11.21
C ASN A 2 6.92 3.82 -10.65
N PHE A 3 5.70 3.90 -11.17
CA PHE A 3 4.61 2.99 -10.83
C PHE A 3 4.07 2.36 -12.11
N ARG A 4 3.98 1.03 -12.12
CA ARG A 4 3.28 0.28 -13.17
C ARG A 4 2.15 -0.53 -12.56
N ARG A 5 1.13 -0.84 -13.36
CA ARG A 5 0.11 -1.80 -12.95
C ARG A 5 0.76 -3.17 -12.70
N ALA A 6 0.34 -3.83 -11.63
CA ALA A 6 0.70 -5.21 -11.37
C ALA A 6 0.04 -6.11 -12.42
N THR A 7 0.66 -7.26 -12.70
CA THR A 7 0.09 -8.30 -13.55
C THR A 7 0.24 -9.66 -12.87
N MET A 8 -0.31 -10.72 -13.47
CA MET A 8 -0.13 -12.08 -12.97
C MET A 8 1.35 -12.51 -12.95
N ALA A 9 2.22 -11.88 -13.73
CA ALA A 9 3.67 -12.14 -13.68
C ALA A 9 4.31 -11.67 -12.36
N ASP A 10 3.62 -10.84 -11.57
CA ASP A 10 4.07 -10.41 -10.25
C ASP A 10 3.62 -11.36 -9.12
N ALA A 11 2.94 -12.47 -9.43
CA ALA A 11 2.32 -13.34 -8.44
C ALA A 11 3.30 -13.84 -7.38
N ASP A 12 4.43 -14.44 -7.78
CA ASP A 12 5.42 -14.99 -6.86
C ASP A 12 6.05 -13.90 -5.98
N LEU A 13 6.35 -12.75 -6.58
CA LEU A 13 6.93 -11.61 -5.89
C LEU A 13 5.98 -11.06 -4.82
N LEU A 14 4.73 -10.80 -5.19
CA LEU A 14 3.71 -10.28 -4.29
C LEU A 14 3.37 -11.30 -3.20
N PHE A 15 3.37 -12.60 -3.54
CA PHE A 15 3.16 -13.67 -2.57
C PHE A 15 4.24 -13.65 -1.49
N ALA A 16 5.52 -13.64 -1.90
CA ALA A 16 6.66 -13.61 -0.99
C ALA A 16 6.59 -12.40 -0.05
N TRP A 17 6.28 -11.22 -0.57
CA TRP A 17 6.18 -10.01 0.26
C TRP A 17 5.00 -10.03 1.23
N ARG A 18 3.83 -10.55 0.82
CA ARG A 18 2.65 -10.68 1.68
C ARG A 18 2.86 -11.71 2.78
N ASN A 19 3.62 -12.77 2.52
CA ASN A 19 3.94 -13.81 3.49
C ASN A 19 5.18 -13.56 4.34
N ASP A 20 5.96 -12.51 4.07
CA ASP A 20 7.01 -12.10 4.98
C ASP A 20 6.47 -11.90 6.41
N ALA A 21 7.14 -12.50 7.40
CA ALA A 21 6.65 -12.57 8.77
C ALA A 21 6.37 -11.18 9.39
N HIS A 22 7.20 -10.19 9.07
CA HIS A 22 7.01 -8.83 9.55
C HIS A 22 5.84 -8.15 8.83
N THR A 23 5.68 -8.34 7.51
CA THR A 23 4.51 -7.86 6.76
C THR A 23 3.23 -8.41 7.38
N ARG A 24 3.17 -9.72 7.65
CA ARG A 24 2.01 -10.38 8.25
C ARG A 24 1.67 -9.83 9.63
N ALA A 25 2.67 -9.69 10.51
CA ALA A 25 2.46 -9.11 11.84
C ALA A 25 1.82 -7.70 11.78
N MET A 26 2.19 -6.92 10.76
CA MET A 26 1.72 -5.56 10.54
C MET A 26 0.43 -5.45 9.70
N SER A 27 -0.06 -6.55 9.13
CA SER A 27 -1.27 -6.62 8.29
C SER A 27 -2.51 -6.94 9.12
N HIS A 28 -3.71 -6.53 8.67
CA HIS A 28 -4.97 -6.81 9.37
C HIS A 28 -5.21 -8.30 9.61
N ASP A 29 -4.90 -9.12 8.60
CA ASP A 29 -4.82 -10.57 8.72
C ASP A 29 -3.35 -10.99 8.70
N GLY A 30 -2.87 -11.52 9.82
CA GLY A 30 -1.48 -11.95 9.99
C GLY A 30 -1.24 -13.44 9.74
N ARG A 31 -2.25 -14.17 9.26
CA ARG A 31 -2.12 -15.59 8.93
C ARG A 31 -1.24 -15.77 7.70
N GLU A 32 -0.57 -16.92 7.63
CA GLU A 32 0.10 -17.34 6.41
C GLU A 32 -0.93 -17.59 5.30
N ILE A 33 -0.61 -17.13 4.10
CA ILE A 33 -1.48 -17.23 2.93
C ILE A 33 -1.01 -18.42 2.11
N ALA A 34 -1.92 -19.34 1.77
CA ALA A 34 -1.61 -20.41 0.83
C ALA A 34 -1.42 -19.82 -0.59
N PHE A 35 -0.52 -20.40 -1.38
CA PHE A 35 -0.23 -19.87 -2.72
C PHE A 35 -1.46 -19.86 -3.64
N SER A 36 -2.31 -20.89 -3.57
CA SER A 36 -3.58 -20.95 -4.30
C SER A 36 -4.52 -19.79 -3.95
N ASP A 37 -4.63 -19.46 -2.66
CA ASP A 37 -5.49 -18.37 -2.17
C ASP A 37 -4.96 -17.01 -2.61
N HIS A 38 -3.64 -16.86 -2.67
CA HIS A 38 -3.00 -15.67 -3.21
C HIS A 38 -3.25 -15.51 -4.71
N LEU A 39 -3.15 -16.58 -5.50
CA LEU A 39 -3.44 -16.52 -6.93
C LEU A 39 -4.90 -16.12 -7.19
N ALA A 40 -5.84 -16.73 -6.48
CA ALA A 40 -7.26 -16.38 -6.58
C ALA A 40 -7.52 -14.92 -6.16
N TRP A 41 -6.87 -14.45 -5.09
CA TRP A 41 -6.96 -13.06 -4.66
C TRP A 41 -6.37 -12.08 -5.69
N LEU A 42 -5.23 -12.43 -6.30
CA LEU A 42 -4.56 -11.57 -7.27
C LEU A 42 -5.39 -11.45 -8.54
N ASP A 43 -5.88 -12.57 -9.09
CA ASP A 43 -6.76 -12.59 -10.26
C ASP A 43 -8.01 -11.73 -10.05
N LYS A 44 -8.70 -11.92 -8.92
CA LYS A 44 -9.84 -11.08 -8.53
C LYS A 44 -9.46 -9.60 -8.38
N SER A 45 -8.28 -9.31 -7.84
CA SER A 45 -7.82 -7.94 -7.64
C SER A 45 -7.43 -7.24 -8.94
N LEU A 46 -6.96 -7.97 -9.95
CA LEU A 46 -6.59 -7.45 -11.26
C LEU A 46 -7.80 -7.26 -12.18
N THR A 47 -8.89 -7.97 -11.93
CA THR A 47 -10.15 -7.90 -12.69
C THR A 47 -11.19 -6.96 -12.08
N ASP A 48 -11.01 -6.54 -10.82
CA ASP A 48 -11.91 -5.61 -10.14
C ASP A 48 -11.70 -4.16 -10.64
N ALA A 49 -12.73 -3.60 -11.28
CA ALA A 49 -12.71 -2.24 -11.82
C ALA A 49 -12.52 -1.14 -10.76
N ARG A 50 -12.74 -1.44 -9.48
CA ARG A 50 -12.54 -0.52 -8.35
C ARG A 50 -11.25 -0.79 -7.59
N ARG A 51 -10.39 -1.69 -8.07
CA ARG A 51 -9.10 -1.95 -7.43
C ARG A 51 -7.97 -1.79 -8.43
N ASP A 52 -6.95 -1.06 -7.99
CA ASP A 52 -5.68 -1.01 -8.70
C ASP A 52 -4.56 -1.53 -7.80
N LEU A 53 -3.69 -2.35 -8.39
CA LEU A 53 -2.42 -2.75 -7.79
C LEU A 53 -1.29 -2.12 -8.60
N PHE A 54 -0.42 -1.37 -7.92
CA PHE A 54 0.72 -0.70 -8.52
C PHE A 54 2.02 -1.25 -7.94
N VAL A 55 2.87 -1.82 -8.79
CA VAL A 55 4.25 -2.14 -8.42
C VAL A 55 5.07 -0.85 -8.50
N CYS A 56 5.69 -0.47 -7.39
CA CYS A 56 6.65 0.61 -7.34
C CYS A 56 8.02 0.10 -7.76
N GLN A 57 8.62 0.80 -8.72
CA GLN A 57 9.93 0.49 -9.26
C GLN A 57 10.94 1.57 -8.86
N GLY A 58 12.07 1.12 -8.30
CA GLY A 58 13.24 1.92 -7.95
C GLY A 58 14.24 1.99 -9.10
N ASP A 59 15.52 2.09 -8.75
CA ASP A 59 16.63 2.15 -9.71
C ASP A 59 16.68 0.89 -10.58
N ALA A 60 17.08 1.06 -11.84
CA ALA A 60 17.12 -0.01 -12.85
C ALA A 60 15.81 -0.82 -12.97
N ALA A 61 14.67 -0.17 -12.68
CA ALA A 61 13.33 -0.78 -12.69
C ALA A 61 13.10 -1.91 -11.66
N ALA A 62 13.97 -2.03 -10.65
CA ALA A 62 13.84 -3.03 -9.59
C ALA A 62 12.53 -2.84 -8.78
N PRO A 63 11.74 -3.89 -8.54
CA PRO A 63 10.49 -3.77 -7.80
C PRO A 63 10.77 -3.64 -6.30
N ILE A 64 10.39 -2.50 -5.71
CA ILE A 64 10.71 -2.16 -4.32
C ILE A 64 9.49 -2.23 -3.39
N GLY A 65 8.28 -2.31 -3.94
CA GLY A 65 7.06 -2.44 -3.15
C GLY A 65 5.81 -2.41 -4.02
N VAL A 66 4.66 -2.55 -3.37
CA VAL A 66 3.34 -2.51 -3.99
C VAL A 66 2.42 -1.56 -3.24
N ILE A 67 1.59 -0.83 -3.97
CA ILE A 67 0.46 -0.06 -3.43
C ILE A 67 -0.82 -0.62 -4.04
N ARG A 68 -1.76 -0.97 -3.18
CA ARG A 68 -3.15 -1.25 -3.54
C ARG A 68 -3.97 0.01 -3.28
N ARG A 69 -4.81 0.36 -4.25
CA ARG A 69 -5.81 1.41 -4.15
C ARG A 69 -7.18 0.81 -4.42
N ASP A 70 -8.06 0.90 -3.45
CA ASP A 70 -9.47 0.50 -3.56
C ASP A 70 -10.34 1.74 -3.65
N ASP A 71 -11.08 1.90 -4.74
CA ASP A 71 -12.01 3.02 -4.93
C ASP A 71 -13.35 2.77 -4.24
N GLU A 72 -13.68 3.63 -3.27
CA GLU A 72 -14.95 3.62 -2.54
C GLU A 72 -15.87 4.79 -2.99
N GLY A 73 -15.57 5.41 -4.13
CA GLY A 73 -16.35 6.49 -4.75
C GLY A 73 -16.01 7.87 -4.21
N ALA A 74 -16.22 8.11 -2.91
CA ALA A 74 -15.94 9.42 -2.30
C ALA A 74 -14.45 9.64 -1.96
N LEU A 75 -13.71 8.55 -1.78
CA LEU A 75 -12.28 8.46 -1.51
C LEU A 75 -11.78 7.07 -1.93
N SER A 76 -10.46 6.89 -1.97
CA SER A 76 -9.87 5.55 -2.12
C SER A 76 -9.12 5.11 -0.86
N VAL A 77 -9.19 3.82 -0.54
CA VAL A 77 -8.41 3.21 0.54
C VAL A 77 -7.06 2.75 -0.02
N LEU A 78 -5.98 3.14 0.65
CA LEU A 78 -4.63 2.72 0.31
C LEU A 78 -4.12 1.64 1.27
N SER A 79 -3.44 0.66 0.69
CA SER A 79 -2.68 -0.37 1.39
C SER A 79 -1.34 -0.51 0.71
N TRP A 80 -0.27 -0.80 1.44
CA TRP A 80 1.07 -0.91 0.86
C TRP A 80 1.90 -2.01 1.51
N THR A 81 2.85 -2.52 0.75
CA THR A 81 3.88 -3.44 1.24
C THR A 81 5.20 -3.05 0.60
N LEU A 82 6.24 -2.88 1.41
CA LEU A 82 7.60 -2.69 0.91
C LEU A 82 8.27 -4.06 0.83
N ASN A 83 9.05 -4.28 -0.22
CA ASN A 83 9.95 -5.42 -0.33
C ASN A 83 10.81 -5.52 0.95
N PRO A 84 10.85 -6.67 1.65
CA PRO A 84 11.65 -6.87 2.85
C PRO A 84 13.10 -6.40 2.74
N ASP A 85 13.75 -6.63 1.59
CA ASP A 85 15.16 -6.32 1.36
C ASP A 85 15.46 -4.81 1.32
N TYR A 86 14.42 -3.99 1.16
CA TYR A 86 14.49 -2.54 1.02
C TYR A 86 14.03 -1.79 2.28
N ARG A 87 13.68 -2.50 3.36
CA ARG A 87 13.30 -1.91 4.65
C ARG A 87 14.47 -1.18 5.31
N GLY A 88 14.14 -0.25 6.21
CA GLY A 88 15.13 0.56 6.94
C GLY A 88 15.78 1.69 6.13
N ARG A 89 15.56 1.76 4.81
CA ARG A 89 16.21 2.73 3.90
C ARG A 89 15.39 4.00 3.62
N GLY A 90 14.28 4.20 4.33
CA GLY A 90 13.35 5.32 4.09
C GLY A 90 12.49 5.20 2.83
N LEU A 91 12.65 4.13 2.03
CA LEU A 91 11.97 3.95 0.75
C LEU A 91 10.45 3.82 0.85
N GLY A 92 9.91 3.28 1.95
CA GLY A 92 8.46 3.26 2.18
C GLY A 92 7.85 4.66 2.20
N LYS A 93 8.47 5.61 2.91
CA LYS A 93 8.03 7.01 2.96
C LYS A 93 8.04 7.65 1.58
N ALA A 94 9.14 7.49 0.85
CA ALA A 94 9.28 8.00 -0.51
C ALA A 94 8.24 7.39 -1.46
N MET A 95 8.03 6.07 -1.39
CA MET A 95 7.04 5.35 -2.20
C MET A 95 5.62 5.90 -1.99
N LEU A 96 5.14 5.99 -0.75
CA LEU A 96 3.79 6.48 -0.48
C LEU A 96 3.63 7.95 -0.88
N TRP A 97 4.61 8.80 -0.56
CA TRP A 97 4.59 10.22 -0.92
C TRP A 97 4.57 10.42 -2.45
N SER A 98 5.43 9.70 -3.18
CA SER A 98 5.46 9.75 -4.65
C SER A 98 4.15 9.29 -5.25
N PHE A 99 3.53 8.25 -4.71
CA PHE A 99 2.25 7.75 -5.19
C PHE A 99 1.13 8.79 -5.06
N VAL A 100 0.92 9.34 -3.85
CA VAL A 100 -0.17 10.30 -3.61
C VAL A 100 0.05 11.66 -4.26
N THR A 101 1.29 11.95 -4.67
CA THR A 101 1.64 13.12 -5.49
C THR A 101 1.33 12.87 -6.96
N ARG A 102 1.71 11.69 -7.48
CA ARG A 102 1.49 11.31 -8.89
C ARG A 102 0.01 11.07 -9.21
N TYR A 103 -0.71 10.49 -8.25
CA TYR A 103 -2.14 10.21 -8.31
C TYR A 103 -2.83 11.06 -7.24
N PRO A 104 -3.15 12.34 -7.50
CA PRO A 104 -3.85 13.17 -6.53
C PRO A 104 -5.27 12.62 -6.32
N GLY A 105 -5.72 12.66 -5.06
CA GLY A 105 -7.03 12.13 -4.67
C GLY A 105 -7.25 12.25 -3.17
N ARG A 106 -8.49 11.96 -2.76
CA ARG A 106 -8.85 11.79 -1.35
C ARG A 106 -8.55 10.35 -0.95
N TYR A 107 -7.76 10.17 0.09
CA TYR A 107 -7.28 8.86 0.50
C TYR A 107 -7.56 8.58 1.97
N ARG A 108 -7.87 7.31 2.26
CA ARG A 108 -7.86 6.74 3.61
C ARG A 108 -6.82 5.63 3.70
N ALA A 109 -6.23 5.45 4.86
CA ALA A 109 -5.42 4.26 5.16
C ALA A 109 -5.72 3.77 6.57
N GLU A 110 -5.72 2.46 6.73
CA GLU A 110 -5.89 1.79 8.02
C GLU A 110 -4.55 1.22 8.45
N VAL A 111 -4.11 1.56 9.66
CA VAL A 111 -2.79 1.18 10.15
C VAL A 111 -2.92 0.72 11.59
N LYS A 112 -2.44 -0.48 11.92
CA LYS A 112 -2.38 -0.93 13.32
C LYS A 112 -1.66 0.09 14.20
N ALA A 113 -2.15 0.29 15.42
CA ALA A 113 -1.53 1.17 16.41
C ALA A 113 -0.08 0.73 16.75
N SER A 114 0.23 -0.56 16.60
CA SER A 114 1.59 -1.10 16.75
C SER A 114 2.51 -0.87 15.53
N ASN A 115 1.96 -0.52 14.36
CA ASN A 115 2.72 -0.33 13.13
C ASN A 115 3.24 1.12 13.01
N VAL A 116 4.20 1.47 13.86
CA VAL A 116 4.82 2.80 13.93
C VAL A 116 5.46 3.22 12.60
N ALA A 117 5.97 2.27 11.82
CA ALA A 117 6.59 2.55 10.52
C ALA A 117 5.56 3.09 9.51
N SER A 118 4.43 2.41 9.35
CA SER A 118 3.34 2.88 8.47
C SER A 118 2.70 4.18 8.96
N GLN A 119 2.60 4.40 10.28
CA GLN A 119 2.13 5.68 10.82
C GLN A 119 3.03 6.83 10.40
N LYS A 120 4.36 6.67 10.54
CA LYS A 120 5.34 7.67 10.07
C LYS A 120 5.26 7.89 8.55
N MET A 121 4.96 6.85 7.77
CA MET A 121 4.71 6.97 6.34
C MET A 121 3.47 7.80 6.03
N CYS A 122 2.33 7.53 6.70
CA CYS A 122 1.10 8.31 6.57
C CYS A 122 1.35 9.80 6.81
N VAL A 123 1.95 10.14 7.95
CA VAL A 123 2.23 11.54 8.34
C VAL A 123 3.12 12.22 7.30
N HIS A 124 4.20 11.55 6.86
CA HIS A 124 5.10 12.09 5.86
C HIS A 124 4.42 12.31 4.49
N ALA A 125 3.49 11.44 4.10
CA ALA A 125 2.72 11.56 2.87
C ALA A 125 1.56 12.57 2.95
N GLY A 126 1.41 13.28 4.08
CA GLY A 126 0.40 14.32 4.28
C GLY A 126 -0.96 13.79 4.75
N PHE A 127 -1.03 12.55 5.23
CA PHE A 127 -2.21 12.06 5.92
C PHE A 127 -2.25 12.61 7.35
N ARG A 128 -3.45 12.81 7.87
CA ARG A 128 -3.74 13.16 9.26
C ARG A 128 -4.47 12.02 9.93
N LEU A 129 -4.14 11.77 11.19
CA LEU A 129 -4.87 10.81 12.01
C LEU A 129 -6.28 11.36 12.26
N GLY A 130 -7.31 10.56 11.96
CA GLY A 130 -8.70 10.89 12.22
C GLY A 130 -9.19 10.27 13.53
N GLU A 131 -9.33 8.95 13.54
CA GLU A 131 -9.83 8.19 14.69
C GLU A 131 -9.00 6.92 14.94
N GLU A 132 -9.08 6.41 16.16
CA GLU A 132 -8.63 5.07 16.53
C GLU A 132 -9.83 4.20 16.87
N LYS A 133 -9.92 3.01 16.28
CA LYS A 133 -10.96 2.03 16.60
C LYS A 133 -10.37 0.64 16.67
N GLY A 134 -10.49 -0.02 17.83
CA GLY A 134 -10.03 -1.40 18.02
C GLY A 134 -8.54 -1.61 17.74
N GLY A 135 -7.69 -0.64 18.11
CA GLY A 135 -6.25 -0.70 17.85
C GLY A 135 -5.85 -0.46 16.38
N ILE A 136 -6.77 0.05 15.56
CA ILE A 136 -6.52 0.50 14.19
C ILE A 136 -6.66 2.02 14.14
N PHE A 137 -5.62 2.68 13.63
CA PHE A 137 -5.63 4.09 13.29
C PHE A 137 -6.14 4.29 11.87
N HIS A 138 -7.12 5.17 11.73
CA HIS A 138 -7.65 5.60 10.45
C HIS A 138 -7.04 6.95 10.06
N PHE A 139 -6.22 6.93 9.02
CA PHE A 139 -5.54 8.10 8.47
C PHE A 139 -6.28 8.61 7.24
N TYR A 140 -6.38 9.93 7.10
CA TYR A 140 -7.07 10.59 5.99
C TYR A 140 -6.18 11.64 5.33
N ARG A 141 -6.22 11.71 4.00
CA ARG A 141 -5.55 12.73 3.20
C ARG A 141 -6.55 13.31 2.20
N GLU A 142 -6.70 14.63 2.23
CA GLU A 142 -7.50 15.32 1.22
C GLU A 142 -6.74 15.46 -0.11
N ALA A 143 -7.47 15.64 -1.21
CA ALA A 143 -6.86 15.98 -2.48
C ALA A 143 -6.16 17.34 -2.37
N PRO A 144 -5.03 17.55 -3.07
CA PRO A 144 -4.43 18.88 -3.17
C PRO A 144 -5.49 19.88 -3.67
N ARG A 145 -5.62 21.03 -3.02
CA ARG A 145 -6.47 22.10 -3.56
C ARG A 145 -5.90 22.51 -4.93
N PRO A 146 -6.73 22.69 -5.97
CA PRO A 146 -6.26 23.31 -7.20
C PRO A 146 -5.68 24.69 -6.86
N PRO A 147 -4.63 25.14 -7.57
CA PRO A 147 -4.15 26.51 -7.41
C PRO A 147 -5.29 27.49 -7.70
N LYS A 148 -5.36 28.55 -6.89
CA LYS A 148 -6.28 29.67 -7.11
C LYS A 148 -5.94 30.40 -8.40
#